data_AF-A0A7X8BHB1-F1
#
_entry.id   AF-A0A7X8BHB1-F1
#
_cell.length_a   1.000
_cell.length_b   1.000
_cell.length_c   1.000
_cell.angle_alpha   90.00
_cell.angle_beta   90.00
_cell.angle_gamma   90.00
#
_symmetry.space_group_name_H-M   'P 1'
#
loop_
_entity.id
_entity.type
_entity.pdbx_description
1 polymer ?
#
loop_
_entity_poly.entity_id
_entity_poly.type
_entity_poly.pdbx_seq_one_letter_code
_entity_poly.pdbx_strand_id
1 'polypeptide(L)'
;MKRRNPRFTFCLTLLFALLPFLQPLQAGASTSFLQGGNSSVLPRLISDTAREGTPLIREPAVFGETRGEALKAAYDLLGWGNVLGVLQRIFGSDPVGLLSSGIRPRPPEPFLELPGERVTPEDLPLFLEWVRECRSSMNWDFSLQSGSLELRLHKEGIAAESDAWEVRLEEGLEEPAGLAKLGLLGEAGWPAALRRNPERGVDLLVGPFPSFLDCAKAFAALPRVSGMHMAPSPFAPHAPPLFWAALIGRDGIRAEVRLASEIGKPRAALSELAQAFEAEGGINGGFFSGSVPVGTLVVGGIPLHQSYGDRSAIGLSPGHPPVFGNGSVILQAETEERSFRVDRLNEPPRNGEVSLFFEGLPFQDPAGPKSEDVRGIPVSVQLEGNLSVPPINGFLVESTRSTQFPRIAPGSRLRLRVLWSDPRFGGMPLVIQAGPAIVRNGLVNGAAESFREETRLEKHPRSLVGWDGSSLWWIVVDGRNPFHSLGLTLEEAAGFALSLGLTEVLNLDGGGSSALWWKGALVTSPSGGTERPIPYAILFKAGLGDFLK
;
A
#
# COMPACT_ATOMS: atom_id res chain seq x y z
N MET A 1 -30.03 48.57 21.06
CA MET A 1 -31.28 49.34 21.22
C MET A 1 -31.45 50.18 19.96
N LYS A 2 -32.55 50.29 19.19
CA LYS A 2 -33.98 49.91 19.23
C LYS A 2 -34.40 49.76 17.74
N ARG A 3 -34.99 48.63 17.34
CA ARG A 3 -36.40 48.41 16.91
C ARG A 3 -36.78 48.73 15.44
N ARG A 4 -37.10 47.64 14.73
CA ARG A 4 -38.27 47.34 13.85
C ARG A 4 -38.56 48.17 12.56
N ASN A 5 -38.32 47.51 11.42
CA ASN A 5 -39.17 47.23 10.21
C ASN A 5 -40.52 47.97 10.04
N PRO A 6 -40.99 48.25 8.78
CA PRO A 6 -41.32 47.18 7.81
C PRO A 6 -41.24 47.44 6.27
N ARG A 7 -41.11 46.32 5.53
CA ARG A 7 -41.76 45.89 4.26
C ARG A 7 -41.74 46.76 2.98
N PHE A 8 -41.14 46.21 1.91
CA PHE A 8 -41.64 46.13 0.51
C PHE A 8 -40.72 45.13 -0.24
N THR A 9 -41.06 43.86 -0.42
CA THR A 9 -41.90 43.22 -1.47
C THR A 9 -41.41 43.46 -2.91
N PHE A 10 -40.74 42.48 -3.50
CA PHE A 10 -41.10 41.95 -4.83
C PHE A 10 -40.60 40.50 -4.98
N CYS A 11 -41.57 39.59 -5.06
CA CYS A 11 -41.42 38.16 -5.34
C CYS A 11 -41.53 37.97 -6.86
N LEU A 12 -40.67 37.12 -7.44
CA LEU A 12 -40.85 36.58 -8.77
C LEU A 12 -41.48 35.19 -8.64
N THR A 13 -42.73 35.07 -9.07
CA THR A 13 -43.54 33.86 -9.08
C THR A 13 -43.53 33.25 -10.48
N LEU A 14 -43.27 31.95 -10.59
CA LEU A 14 -43.72 31.08 -11.68
C LEU A 14 -43.87 29.67 -11.08
N LEU A 15 -45.03 29.38 -10.48
CA LEU A 15 -46.14 28.59 -11.04
C LEU A 15 -45.78 27.11 -11.24
N PHE A 16 -46.07 26.28 -10.23
CA PHE A 16 -46.37 24.86 -10.45
C PHE A 16 -47.69 24.53 -9.76
N ALA A 17 -48.64 24.10 -10.57
CA ALA A 17 -49.98 23.72 -10.18
C ALA A 17 -50.00 22.35 -9.47
N LEU A 18 -50.90 22.25 -8.52
CA LEU A 18 -51.20 21.09 -7.68
C LEU A 18 -52.45 20.35 -8.22
N LEU A 19 -52.51 19.05 -7.90
CA LEU A 19 -53.68 18.13 -7.81
C LEU A 19 -53.90 17.09 -8.93
N PRO A 20 -54.46 15.90 -8.59
CA PRO A 20 -53.78 14.61 -8.73
C PRO A 20 -54.52 13.63 -9.66
N PHE A 21 -53.81 12.59 -10.10
CA PHE A 21 -54.46 11.36 -10.60
C PHE A 21 -53.95 10.15 -9.81
N LEU A 22 -54.91 9.49 -9.17
CA LEU A 22 -54.83 8.14 -8.62
C LEU A 22 -54.66 7.10 -9.74
N GLN A 23 -53.87 6.05 -9.43
CA GLN A 23 -53.93 4.65 -9.90
C GLN A 23 -52.56 4.09 -10.38
N PRO A 24 -52.37 2.77 -10.22
CA PRO A 24 -51.48 2.15 -9.24
C PRO A 24 -50.04 2.00 -9.74
N LEU A 25 -49.06 2.14 -8.84
CA LEU A 25 -47.71 1.63 -9.12
C LEU A 25 -47.82 0.12 -9.36
N GLN A 26 -47.55 -0.32 -10.58
CA GLN A 26 -47.22 -1.69 -10.87
C GLN A 26 -46.00 -2.06 -10.03
N ALA A 27 -46.25 -2.86 -8.99
CA ALA A 27 -45.26 -3.66 -8.32
C ALA A 27 -44.61 -4.58 -9.38
N GLY A 28 -43.37 -4.27 -9.71
CA GLY A 28 -42.56 -4.99 -10.68
C GLY A 28 -41.07 -4.82 -10.40
N ALA A 29 -40.69 -4.84 -9.12
CA ALA A 29 -39.33 -5.08 -8.69
C ALA A 29 -39.39 -6.32 -7.79
N SER A 30 -39.28 -7.48 -8.43
CA SER A 30 -39.07 -8.77 -7.78
C SER A 30 -37.92 -8.64 -6.78
N THR A 31 -38.25 -8.84 -5.50
CA THR A 31 -37.32 -9.08 -4.40
C THR A 31 -36.44 -10.29 -4.74
N SER A 32 -35.23 -10.05 -5.25
CA SER A 32 -34.26 -11.08 -5.57
C SER A 32 -33.45 -11.52 -4.34
N PHE A 33 -34.12 -11.79 -3.22
CA PHE A 33 -33.52 -12.52 -2.08
C PHE A 33 -33.76 -14.03 -2.17
N LEU A 34 -34.57 -14.49 -3.13
CA LEU A 34 -35.02 -15.87 -3.25
C LEU A 34 -34.84 -16.49 -4.66
N GLN A 35 -34.02 -15.89 -5.53
CA GLN A 35 -33.67 -16.50 -6.82
C GLN A 35 -32.17 -16.42 -7.07
N GLY A 36 -31.46 -17.40 -6.52
CA GLY A 36 -30.13 -17.82 -6.93
C GLY A 36 -30.05 -19.32 -6.69
N GLY A 37 -30.03 -20.12 -7.75
CA GLY A 37 -29.97 -21.58 -7.65
C GLY A 37 -28.72 -22.05 -6.90
N ASN A 38 -28.84 -23.14 -6.15
CA ASN A 38 -27.75 -23.91 -5.51
C ASN A 38 -26.50 -23.08 -5.15
N SER A 39 -26.66 -22.02 -4.36
CA SER A 39 -25.50 -21.34 -3.77
C SER A 39 -24.90 -22.30 -2.75
N SER A 40 -23.66 -22.75 -2.99
CA SER A 40 -22.94 -23.58 -2.03
C SER A 40 -22.95 -22.98 -0.64
N VAL A 41 -23.13 -23.84 0.37
CA VAL A 41 -23.09 -23.44 1.78
C VAL A 41 -21.65 -23.21 2.27
N LEU A 42 -20.65 -23.70 1.53
CA LEU A 42 -19.25 -23.72 1.94
C LEU A 42 -18.68 -22.31 2.23
N PRO A 43 -18.88 -21.27 1.40
CA PRO A 43 -18.41 -19.92 1.72
C PRO A 43 -18.95 -19.38 3.04
N ARG A 44 -20.20 -19.70 3.39
CA ARG A 44 -20.81 -19.29 4.67
C ARG A 44 -20.17 -20.04 5.84
N LEU A 45 -19.95 -21.35 5.70
CA LEU A 45 -19.29 -22.13 6.74
C LEU A 45 -17.86 -21.63 7.00
N ILE A 46 -17.10 -21.28 5.96
CA ILE A 46 -15.77 -20.67 6.09
C ILE A 46 -15.86 -19.33 6.83
N SER A 47 -16.72 -18.42 6.36
CA SER A 47 -16.89 -17.09 6.94
C SER A 47 -17.34 -17.14 8.40
N ASP A 48 -18.31 -18.00 8.73
CA ASP A 48 -18.79 -18.21 10.10
C ASP A 48 -17.67 -18.73 11.01
N THR A 49 -16.91 -19.71 10.54
CA THR A 49 -15.82 -20.31 11.31
C THR A 49 -14.69 -19.32 11.54
N ALA A 50 -14.32 -18.54 10.53
CA ALA A 50 -13.33 -17.48 10.65
C ALA A 50 -13.77 -16.37 11.61
N ARG A 51 -15.05 -16.00 11.60
CA ARG A 51 -15.63 -14.93 12.43
C ARG A 51 -15.82 -15.34 13.89
N GLU A 52 -16.44 -16.49 14.15
CA GLU A 52 -16.79 -16.94 15.51
C GLU A 52 -15.72 -17.83 16.15
N GLY A 53 -14.83 -18.42 15.34
CA GLY A 53 -13.91 -19.46 15.78
C GLY A 53 -14.58 -20.81 16.05
N THR A 54 -15.88 -20.94 15.83
CA THR A 54 -16.63 -22.20 15.90
C THR A 54 -17.57 -22.28 14.71
N PRO A 55 -17.62 -23.40 13.98
CA PRO A 55 -18.50 -23.54 12.84
C PRO A 55 -19.97 -23.54 13.29
N LEU A 56 -20.81 -22.80 12.56
CA LEU A 56 -22.25 -22.91 12.70
C LEU A 56 -22.75 -24.17 11.99
N ILE A 57 -23.80 -24.80 12.53
CA ILE A 57 -24.47 -25.91 11.84
C ILE A 57 -25.42 -25.30 10.82
N ARG A 58 -25.27 -25.69 9.56
CA ARG A 58 -26.17 -25.31 8.47
C ARG A 58 -26.66 -26.56 7.76
N GLU A 59 -27.80 -26.45 7.09
CA GLU A 59 -28.27 -27.55 6.26
C GLU A 59 -27.28 -27.89 5.16
N PRO A 60 -27.06 -29.18 4.89
CA PRO A 60 -26.17 -29.59 3.81
C PRO A 60 -26.82 -29.26 2.47
N ALA A 61 -26.25 -28.29 1.76
CA ALA A 61 -26.36 -28.23 0.31
C ALA A 61 -25.23 -29.10 -0.24
N VAL A 62 -25.55 -30.05 -1.12
CA VAL A 62 -24.57 -30.85 -1.87
C VAL A 62 -23.39 -29.97 -2.30
N PHE A 63 -22.17 -30.34 -1.92
CA PHE A 63 -20.97 -29.60 -2.31
C PHE A 63 -20.72 -29.80 -3.80
N GLY A 64 -20.84 -28.72 -4.56
CA GLY A 64 -20.59 -28.72 -5.99
C GLY A 64 -19.10 -28.66 -6.31
N GLU A 65 -18.31 -28.14 -5.36
CA GLU A 65 -16.93 -27.76 -5.50
C GLU A 65 -15.95 -28.91 -5.34
N THR A 66 -14.84 -28.78 -6.06
CA THR A 66 -13.62 -29.55 -5.83
C THR A 66 -12.91 -29.06 -4.57
N ARG A 67 -12.04 -29.90 -4.02
CA ARG A 67 -11.19 -29.54 -2.87
C ARG A 67 -10.27 -28.35 -3.18
N GLY A 68 -9.76 -28.24 -4.40
CA GLY A 68 -8.97 -27.10 -4.85
C GLY A 68 -9.78 -25.80 -4.91
N GLU A 69 -11.02 -25.85 -5.38
CA GLU A 69 -11.95 -24.71 -5.36
C GLU A 69 -12.30 -24.30 -3.92
N ALA A 70 -12.48 -25.26 -3.01
CA ALA A 70 -12.69 -25.01 -1.59
C ALA A 70 -11.50 -24.29 -0.95
N LEU A 71 -10.26 -24.74 -1.21
CA LEU A 71 -9.05 -24.06 -0.74
C LEU A 71 -8.95 -22.63 -1.29
N LYS A 72 -9.20 -22.45 -2.59
CA LYS A 72 -9.20 -21.12 -3.21
C LYS A 72 -10.24 -20.21 -2.55
N ALA A 73 -11.45 -20.70 -2.34
CA ALA A 73 -12.51 -19.94 -1.67
C ALA A 73 -12.12 -19.56 -0.24
N ALA A 74 -11.50 -20.47 0.52
CA ALA A 74 -10.97 -20.15 1.84
C ALA A 74 -9.90 -19.07 1.79
N TYR A 75 -8.91 -19.17 0.90
CA TYR A 75 -7.89 -18.13 0.76
C TYR A 75 -8.50 -16.77 0.40
N ASP A 76 -9.45 -16.72 -0.54
CA ASP A 76 -10.10 -15.46 -0.92
C ASP A 76 -10.86 -14.85 0.28
N LEU A 77 -11.67 -15.64 0.98
CA LEU A 77 -12.46 -15.19 2.14
C LEU A 77 -11.61 -14.78 3.33
N LEU A 78 -10.46 -15.44 3.54
CA LEU A 78 -9.52 -15.12 4.61
C LEU A 78 -8.59 -13.96 4.25
N GLY A 79 -8.71 -13.34 3.07
CA GLY A 79 -7.91 -12.18 2.70
C GLY A 79 -6.57 -12.48 2.03
N TRP A 80 -6.41 -13.68 1.48
CA TRP A 80 -5.19 -14.19 0.86
C TRP A 80 -5.23 -14.17 -0.69
N GLY A 81 -6.33 -13.72 -1.28
CA GLY A 81 -6.48 -13.62 -2.73
C GLY A 81 -5.40 -12.79 -3.44
N ASN A 82 -4.86 -11.75 -2.79
CA ASN A 82 -3.74 -11.00 -3.37
C ASN A 82 -2.49 -11.87 -3.52
N VAL A 83 -2.18 -12.72 -2.54
CA VAL A 83 -1.03 -13.65 -2.60
C VAL A 83 -1.20 -14.63 -3.76
N LEU A 84 -2.39 -15.19 -3.94
CA LEU A 84 -2.69 -16.04 -5.10
C LEU A 84 -2.47 -15.28 -6.42
N GLY A 85 -2.91 -14.02 -6.50
CA GLY A 85 -2.68 -13.16 -7.66
C GLY A 85 -1.20 -12.90 -7.94
N VAL A 86 -0.39 -12.69 -6.90
CA VAL A 86 1.06 -12.51 -7.02
C VAL A 86 1.72 -13.79 -7.54
N LEU A 87 1.42 -14.93 -6.94
CA LEU A 87 1.96 -16.23 -7.38
C LEU A 87 1.58 -16.53 -8.83
N GLN A 88 0.32 -16.24 -9.21
CA GLN A 88 -0.14 -16.39 -10.58
C GLN A 88 0.64 -15.50 -11.56
N ARG A 89 0.96 -14.26 -11.19
CA ARG A 89 1.74 -13.34 -12.04
C ARG A 89 3.21 -13.77 -12.17
N ILE A 90 3.80 -14.34 -11.12
CA ILE A 90 5.21 -14.76 -11.11
C ILE A 90 5.40 -16.12 -11.80
N PHE A 91 4.53 -17.09 -11.53
CA PHE A 91 4.72 -18.50 -11.93
C PHE A 91 3.77 -18.97 -13.03
N GLY A 92 2.69 -18.26 -13.31
CA GLY A 92 1.77 -18.56 -14.41
C GLY A 92 0.83 -19.76 -14.22
N SER A 93 1.10 -20.69 -13.30
CA SER A 93 0.23 -21.85 -13.05
C SER A 93 0.20 -22.27 -11.59
N ASP A 94 -0.94 -22.85 -11.19
CA ASP A 94 -1.24 -23.42 -9.87
C ASP A 94 -0.86 -22.56 -8.64
N PRO A 95 -1.39 -21.33 -8.52
CA PRO A 95 -1.14 -20.49 -7.35
C PRO A 95 -1.68 -21.09 -6.05
N VAL A 96 -2.74 -21.91 -6.12
CA VAL A 96 -3.34 -22.57 -4.96
C VAL A 96 -2.37 -23.61 -4.41
N GLY A 97 -1.90 -24.56 -5.23
CA GLY A 97 -0.92 -25.55 -4.80
C GLY A 97 0.39 -24.94 -4.30
N LEU A 98 0.89 -23.91 -4.99
CA LEU A 98 2.09 -23.18 -4.57
C LEU A 98 1.93 -22.57 -3.17
N LEU A 99 0.82 -21.86 -2.92
CA LEU A 99 0.56 -21.27 -1.61
C LEU A 99 0.37 -22.38 -0.55
N SER A 100 -0.46 -23.37 -0.85
CA SER A 100 -0.79 -24.48 0.03
C SER A 100 0.43 -25.31 0.45
N SER A 101 1.48 -25.36 -0.37
CA SER A 101 2.72 -26.09 -0.06
C SER A 101 3.58 -25.46 1.06
N GLY A 102 3.46 -24.15 1.26
CA GLY A 102 4.30 -23.39 2.19
C GLY A 102 3.54 -22.70 3.33
N ILE A 103 2.21 -22.66 3.28
CA ILE A 103 1.39 -21.97 4.27
C ILE A 103 1.31 -22.73 5.59
N ARG A 104 1.22 -21.99 6.70
CA ARG A 104 1.00 -22.52 8.04
C ARG A 104 -0.28 -21.90 8.62
N PRO A 105 -1.19 -22.67 9.24
CA PRO A 105 -1.20 -24.14 9.31
C PRO A 105 -1.40 -24.76 7.92
N ARG A 106 -0.85 -25.96 7.73
CA ARG A 106 -0.90 -26.69 6.45
C ARG A 106 -2.35 -27.14 6.20
N PRO A 107 -2.87 -27.02 4.96
CA PRO A 107 -4.20 -27.53 4.64
C PRO A 107 -4.29 -29.06 4.82
N PRO A 108 -5.49 -29.62 5.07
CA PRO A 108 -5.65 -31.06 5.27
C PRO A 108 -5.17 -31.89 4.06
N GLU A 109 -4.48 -33.01 4.30
CA GLU A 109 -3.92 -33.89 3.25
C GLU A 109 -4.88 -34.18 2.06
N PRO A 110 -6.17 -34.53 2.27
CA PRO A 110 -7.07 -34.82 1.15
C PRO A 110 -7.21 -33.68 0.14
N PHE A 111 -7.09 -32.43 0.60
CA PHE A 111 -7.17 -31.23 -0.24
C PHE A 111 -5.88 -30.96 -1.02
N LEU A 112 -4.75 -31.48 -0.55
CA LEU A 112 -3.44 -31.34 -1.19
C LEU A 112 -3.17 -32.47 -2.19
N GLU A 113 -3.51 -33.70 -1.84
CA GLU A 113 -3.22 -34.89 -2.67
C GLU A 113 -4.18 -35.02 -3.85
N LEU A 114 -5.45 -34.66 -3.64
CA LEU A 114 -6.52 -34.86 -4.60
C LEU A 114 -7.35 -33.56 -4.80
N PRO A 115 -6.73 -32.44 -5.23
CA PRO A 115 -7.41 -31.16 -5.34
C PRO A 115 -8.55 -31.15 -6.37
N GLY A 116 -8.54 -32.07 -7.34
CA GLY A 116 -9.61 -32.20 -8.35
C GLY A 116 -10.84 -33.00 -7.89
N GLU A 117 -10.77 -33.69 -6.75
CA GLU A 117 -11.89 -34.45 -6.21
C GLU A 117 -12.91 -33.53 -5.52
N ARG A 118 -14.17 -33.96 -5.48
CA ARG A 118 -15.25 -33.21 -4.81
C ARG A 118 -15.08 -33.23 -3.29
N VAL A 119 -15.50 -32.14 -2.66
CA VAL A 119 -15.59 -32.09 -1.19
C VAL A 119 -16.65 -33.09 -0.70
N THR A 120 -16.26 -33.94 0.24
CA THR A 120 -17.13 -34.94 0.87
C THR A 120 -17.62 -34.47 2.26
N PRO A 121 -18.71 -35.06 2.81
CA PRO A 121 -19.12 -34.80 4.19
C PRO A 121 -18.01 -35.08 5.23
N GLU A 122 -17.13 -36.05 4.96
CA GLU A 122 -16.00 -36.40 5.81
C GLU A 122 -14.86 -35.37 5.75
N ASP A 123 -14.71 -34.68 4.62
CA ASP A 123 -13.72 -33.60 4.46
C ASP A 123 -14.09 -32.36 5.29
N LEU A 124 -15.38 -32.11 5.50
CA LEU A 124 -15.87 -30.85 6.04
C LEU A 124 -15.38 -30.55 7.47
N PRO A 125 -15.45 -31.48 8.45
CA PRO A 125 -14.92 -31.23 9.78
C PRO A 125 -13.42 -30.92 9.79
N LEU A 126 -12.64 -31.64 8.97
CA LEU A 126 -11.20 -31.42 8.85
C LEU A 126 -10.89 -30.04 8.27
N PHE A 127 -11.64 -29.65 7.24
CA PHE A 127 -11.48 -28.37 6.57
C PHE A 127 -11.87 -27.18 7.47
N LEU A 128 -12.98 -27.28 8.20
CA LEU A 128 -13.41 -26.23 9.11
C LEU A 128 -12.50 -26.12 10.34
N GLU A 129 -11.94 -27.23 10.84
CA GLU A 129 -10.91 -27.15 11.88
C GLU A 129 -9.66 -26.44 11.36
N TRP A 130 -9.22 -26.72 10.13
CA TRP A 130 -8.11 -25.96 9.52
C TRP A 130 -8.42 -24.46 9.40
N VAL A 131 -9.62 -24.07 8.97
CA VAL A 131 -10.05 -22.65 8.94
C VAL A 131 -9.98 -22.02 10.35
N ARG A 132 -10.37 -22.77 11.39
CA ARG A 132 -10.29 -22.35 12.79
C ARG A 132 -8.83 -22.13 13.25
N GLU A 133 -7.92 -23.00 12.84
CA GLU A 133 -6.49 -22.84 13.12
C GLU A 133 -5.90 -21.64 12.38
N CYS A 134 -6.25 -21.46 11.09
CA CYS A 134 -5.83 -20.31 10.28
C CYS A 134 -6.15 -18.98 10.96
N ARG A 135 -7.35 -18.86 11.52
CA ARG A 135 -7.76 -17.67 12.29
C ARG A 135 -6.76 -17.26 13.37
N SER A 136 -6.07 -18.22 13.97
CA SER A 136 -5.18 -17.98 15.11
C SER A 136 -3.72 -17.78 14.72
N SER A 137 -3.24 -18.39 13.63
CA SER A 137 -1.82 -18.46 13.32
C SER A 137 -1.45 -18.48 11.83
N MET A 138 -2.37 -18.13 10.93
CA MET A 138 -2.10 -18.19 9.49
C MET A 138 -0.93 -17.29 9.07
N ASN A 139 0.12 -17.89 8.53
CA ASN A 139 1.31 -17.19 8.04
C ASN A 139 1.96 -17.92 6.85
N TRP A 140 2.72 -17.18 6.07
CA TRP A 140 3.44 -17.65 4.90
C TRP A 140 4.66 -16.79 4.64
N ASP A 141 5.80 -17.46 4.47
CA ASP A 141 7.05 -16.85 4.04
C ASP A 141 7.46 -17.47 2.70
N PHE A 142 7.93 -16.63 1.79
CA PHE A 142 8.40 -17.04 0.49
C PHE A 142 9.63 -16.24 0.08
N SER A 143 10.63 -16.92 -0.45
CA SER A 143 11.84 -16.31 -0.98
C SER A 143 12.15 -16.86 -2.37
N LEU A 144 12.59 -15.98 -3.26
CA LEU A 144 13.01 -16.32 -4.62
C LEU A 144 14.28 -15.56 -4.98
N GLN A 145 15.38 -16.30 -5.14
CA GLN A 145 16.67 -15.75 -5.54
C GLN A 145 16.75 -15.56 -7.06
N SER A 146 17.35 -14.46 -7.50
CA SER A 146 17.75 -14.24 -8.88
C SER A 146 19.03 -13.39 -8.97
N GLY A 147 20.12 -14.02 -9.38
CA GLY A 147 21.43 -13.36 -9.40
C GLY A 147 21.78 -12.84 -8.00
N SER A 148 22.08 -11.56 -7.89
CA SER A 148 22.38 -10.88 -6.62
C SER A 148 21.13 -10.43 -5.85
N LEU A 149 19.94 -10.47 -6.46
CA LEU A 149 18.69 -9.95 -5.89
C LEU A 149 17.79 -11.09 -5.39
N GLU A 150 17.26 -10.95 -4.18
CA GLU A 150 16.28 -11.86 -3.61
C GLU A 150 14.94 -11.14 -3.47
N LEU A 151 13.85 -11.74 -3.96
CA LEU A 151 12.50 -11.35 -3.59
C LEU A 151 12.10 -12.13 -2.34
N ARG A 152 11.68 -11.43 -1.28
CA ARG A 152 11.05 -12.03 -0.11
C ARG A 152 9.63 -11.50 0.05
N LEU A 153 8.67 -12.41 0.24
CA LEU A 153 7.27 -12.10 0.48
C LEU A 153 6.84 -12.70 1.81
N HIS A 154 5.98 -12.00 2.51
CA HIS A 154 5.38 -12.48 3.75
C HIS A 154 3.94 -12.03 3.86
N LYS A 155 3.09 -12.93 4.35
CA LYS A 155 1.71 -12.65 4.70
C LYS A 155 1.40 -13.34 6.03
N GLU A 156 0.70 -12.63 6.90
CA GLU A 156 0.14 -13.18 8.12
C GLU A 156 -1.25 -12.64 8.42
N GLY A 157 -1.94 -13.32 9.34
CA GLY A 157 -3.29 -13.00 9.78
C GLY A 157 -4.35 -13.28 8.72
N ILE A 158 -5.60 -13.04 9.10
CA ILE A 158 -6.75 -13.21 8.23
C ILE A 158 -7.58 -11.92 8.18
N ALA A 159 -8.37 -11.78 7.12
CA ALA A 159 -9.55 -10.93 7.14
C ALA A 159 -10.64 -11.64 7.98
N ALA A 160 -11.26 -10.94 8.91
CA ALA A 160 -12.58 -11.34 9.39
C ALA A 160 -13.47 -10.13 9.62
N GLU A 161 -14.74 -10.29 9.27
CA GLU A 161 -15.74 -9.22 9.33
C GLU A 161 -16.26 -9.06 10.76
N SER A 162 -16.13 -7.86 11.32
CA SER A 162 -16.64 -7.53 12.67
C SER A 162 -18.08 -7.02 12.69
N ASP A 163 -18.62 -6.59 11.54
CA ASP A 163 -19.80 -5.71 11.50
C ASP A 163 -21.08 -6.41 11.00
N ALA A 164 -21.13 -7.74 11.09
CA ALA A 164 -22.27 -8.53 10.63
C ALA A 164 -23.41 -8.58 11.68
N TRP A 165 -24.64 -8.77 11.20
CA TRP A 165 -25.86 -8.81 12.01
C TRP A 165 -26.66 -10.07 11.77
N GLU A 166 -27.32 -10.58 12.79
CA GLU A 166 -28.16 -11.78 12.71
C GLU A 166 -29.52 -11.56 13.36
N VAL A 167 -30.50 -12.36 12.92
CA VAL A 167 -31.77 -12.50 13.63
C VAL A 167 -31.68 -13.73 14.52
N ARG A 168 -31.82 -13.56 15.83
CA ARG A 168 -31.96 -14.67 16.78
C ARG A 168 -33.43 -15.01 16.92
N LEU A 169 -33.78 -16.24 16.56
CA LEU A 169 -35.17 -16.70 16.58
C LEU A 169 -35.52 -17.28 17.96
N GLU A 170 -34.77 -18.28 18.39
CA GLU A 170 -34.99 -19.01 19.64
C GLU A 170 -33.63 -19.46 20.21
N GLU A 171 -33.50 -19.44 21.53
CA GLU A 171 -32.26 -19.78 22.23
C GLU A 171 -32.48 -21.00 23.14
N GLY A 172 -31.45 -21.81 23.31
CA GLY A 172 -31.44 -22.96 24.21
C GLY A 172 -32.39 -24.10 23.81
N LEU A 173 -32.50 -24.38 22.51
CA LEU A 173 -33.25 -25.52 22.00
C LEU A 173 -32.47 -26.82 22.21
N GLU A 174 -33.18 -27.92 22.43
CA GLU A 174 -32.62 -29.26 22.25
C GLU A 174 -32.17 -29.46 20.81
N GLU A 175 -31.00 -30.06 20.58
CA GLU A 175 -30.39 -30.18 19.25
C GLU A 175 -31.32 -30.81 18.19
N PRO A 176 -32.08 -31.89 18.47
CA PRO A 176 -33.04 -32.43 17.49
C PRO A 176 -34.15 -31.44 17.10
N ALA A 177 -34.63 -30.63 18.05
CA ALA A 177 -35.66 -29.62 17.79
C ALA A 177 -35.09 -28.46 16.97
N GLY A 178 -33.84 -28.05 17.27
CA GLY A 178 -33.10 -27.08 16.47
C GLY A 178 -32.92 -27.53 15.03
N LEU A 179 -32.48 -28.77 14.81
CA LEU A 179 -32.28 -29.33 13.45
C LEU A 179 -33.58 -29.39 12.64
N ALA A 180 -34.69 -29.78 13.25
CA ALA A 180 -35.99 -29.79 12.58
C ALA A 180 -36.41 -28.38 12.12
N LYS A 181 -36.22 -27.36 12.98
CA LYS A 181 -36.55 -25.97 12.64
C LYS A 181 -35.59 -25.37 11.62
N LEU A 182 -34.31 -25.74 11.70
CA LEU A 182 -33.29 -25.37 10.71
C LEU A 182 -33.75 -25.81 9.30
N GLY A 183 -34.28 -27.04 9.17
CA GLY A 183 -34.75 -27.53 7.88
C GLY A 183 -35.98 -26.86 7.32
N LEU A 184 -36.95 -26.54 8.18
CA LEU A 184 -38.11 -25.74 7.74
C LEU A 184 -37.71 -24.36 7.21
N LEU A 185 -36.69 -23.75 7.82
CA LEU A 185 -36.18 -22.45 7.37
C LEU A 185 -35.34 -22.58 6.09
N GLY A 186 -34.54 -23.65 5.98
CA GLY A 186 -33.77 -23.97 4.78
C GLY A 186 -34.66 -24.21 3.56
N GLU A 187 -35.72 -25.02 3.70
CA GLU A 187 -36.75 -25.24 2.68
C GLU A 187 -37.44 -23.92 2.25
N ALA A 188 -37.62 -23.01 3.20
CA ALA A 188 -38.16 -21.67 2.95
C ALA A 188 -37.14 -20.68 2.35
N GLY A 189 -35.90 -21.12 2.08
CA GLY A 189 -34.84 -20.33 1.46
C GLY A 189 -34.13 -19.35 2.40
N TRP A 190 -34.34 -19.47 3.71
CA TRP A 190 -33.66 -18.61 4.68
C TRP A 190 -32.21 -19.08 4.92
N PRO A 191 -31.25 -18.15 5.10
CA PRO A 191 -29.88 -18.46 5.48
C PRO A 191 -29.78 -18.84 6.97
N ALA A 192 -30.53 -19.85 7.39
CA ALA A 192 -30.61 -20.27 8.78
C ALA A 192 -29.36 -21.04 9.22
N ALA A 193 -29.10 -21.02 10.53
CA ALA A 193 -28.05 -21.79 11.17
C ALA A 193 -28.39 -22.09 12.63
N LEU A 194 -27.69 -23.07 13.20
CA LEU A 194 -27.66 -23.31 14.64
C LEU A 194 -26.29 -22.98 15.19
N ARG A 195 -26.26 -22.24 16.29
CA ARG A 195 -25.07 -22.02 17.11
C ARG A 195 -25.10 -22.95 18.31
N ARG A 196 -24.01 -23.69 18.54
CA ARG A 196 -23.88 -24.54 19.73
C ARG A 196 -23.57 -23.69 20.95
N ASN A 197 -24.34 -23.87 22.01
CA ASN A 197 -24.14 -23.27 23.31
C ASN A 197 -23.88 -24.38 24.35
N PRO A 198 -22.64 -24.50 24.88
CA PRO A 198 -22.27 -25.59 25.78
C PRO A 198 -23.14 -25.72 27.04
N GLU A 199 -23.79 -24.64 27.48
CA GLU A 199 -24.57 -24.62 28.72
C GLU A 199 -26.08 -24.78 28.50
N ARG A 200 -26.58 -24.53 27.28
CA ARG A 200 -28.03 -24.35 27.04
C ARG A 200 -28.59 -25.08 25.82
N GLY A 201 -27.77 -25.76 25.03
CA GLY A 201 -28.23 -26.47 23.82
C GLY A 201 -27.84 -25.74 22.54
N VAL A 202 -28.79 -25.46 21.65
CA VAL A 202 -28.54 -24.75 20.39
C VAL A 202 -29.41 -23.51 20.23
N ASP A 203 -28.83 -22.45 19.67
CA ASP A 203 -29.53 -21.21 19.34
C ASP A 203 -29.83 -21.17 17.85
N LEU A 204 -31.09 -20.95 17.48
CA LEU A 204 -31.55 -20.86 16.11
C LEU A 204 -31.48 -19.41 15.62
N LEU A 205 -30.78 -19.20 14.50
CA LEU A 205 -30.57 -17.88 13.92
C LEU A 205 -30.76 -17.87 12.41
N VAL A 206 -30.95 -16.66 11.85
CA VAL A 206 -30.97 -16.38 10.42
C VAL A 206 -29.93 -15.30 10.12
N GLY A 207 -29.02 -15.59 9.17
CA GLY A 207 -27.89 -14.74 8.83
C GLY A 207 -26.55 -15.49 8.88
N PRO A 208 -25.42 -14.78 9.11
CA PRO A 208 -25.32 -13.34 9.34
C PRO A 208 -25.55 -12.51 8.05
N PHE A 209 -25.87 -11.24 8.22
CA PHE A 209 -26.14 -10.25 7.20
C PHE A 209 -25.08 -9.13 7.27
N PRO A 210 -24.66 -8.56 6.13
CA PRO A 210 -23.55 -7.60 6.08
C PRO A 210 -23.89 -6.23 6.68
N SER A 211 -25.16 -5.95 6.96
CA SER A 211 -25.58 -4.68 7.53
C SER A 211 -26.81 -4.84 8.43
N PHE A 212 -26.97 -3.90 9.37
CA PHE A 212 -28.19 -3.77 10.16
C PHE A 212 -29.44 -3.66 9.28
N LEU A 213 -29.35 -2.94 8.15
CA LEU A 213 -30.48 -2.74 7.25
C LEU A 213 -30.93 -4.06 6.60
N ASP A 214 -29.99 -4.90 6.19
CA ASP A 214 -30.31 -6.19 5.58
C ASP A 214 -30.87 -7.17 6.62
N CYS A 215 -30.31 -7.15 7.84
CA CYS A 215 -30.87 -7.87 8.97
C CYS A 215 -32.30 -7.41 9.30
N ALA A 216 -32.57 -6.10 9.29
CA ALA A 216 -33.90 -5.54 9.55
C ALA A 216 -34.95 -5.95 8.51
N LYS A 217 -34.56 -6.03 7.23
CA LYS A 217 -35.44 -6.55 6.16
C LYS A 217 -35.78 -8.02 6.43
N ALA A 218 -34.79 -8.84 6.77
CA ALA A 218 -35.00 -10.25 7.10
C ALA A 218 -35.90 -10.41 8.34
N PHE A 219 -35.61 -9.66 9.42
CA PHE A 219 -36.40 -9.65 10.65
C PHE A 219 -37.87 -9.26 10.44
N ALA A 220 -38.15 -8.36 9.49
CA ALA A 220 -39.51 -7.96 9.16
C ALA A 220 -40.29 -9.03 8.39
N ALA A 221 -39.59 -9.84 7.59
CA ALA A 221 -40.17 -10.87 6.73
C ALA A 221 -40.25 -12.26 7.40
N LEU A 222 -39.48 -12.51 8.47
CA LEU A 222 -39.50 -13.77 9.20
C LEU A 222 -40.80 -13.94 10.03
N PRO A 223 -41.29 -15.19 10.17
CA PRO A 223 -42.40 -15.51 11.08
C PRO A 223 -42.09 -15.06 12.51
N ARG A 224 -43.08 -14.44 13.17
CA ARG A 224 -42.90 -13.93 14.54
C ARG A 224 -42.90 -15.08 15.55
N VAL A 225 -41.79 -15.20 16.28
CA VAL A 225 -41.64 -16.08 17.44
C VAL A 225 -41.32 -15.26 18.69
N SER A 226 -41.72 -15.77 19.86
CA SER A 226 -41.47 -15.09 21.13
C SER A 226 -39.98 -15.00 21.41
N GLY A 227 -39.48 -13.82 21.80
CA GLY A 227 -38.04 -13.60 22.05
C GLY A 227 -37.19 -13.30 20.81
N MET A 228 -37.80 -13.30 19.61
CA MET A 228 -37.10 -12.96 18.38
C MET A 228 -36.54 -11.53 18.41
N HIS A 229 -35.25 -11.37 18.15
CA HIS A 229 -34.60 -10.05 18.12
C HIS A 229 -33.43 -10.02 17.14
N MET A 230 -33.01 -8.82 16.76
CA MET A 230 -31.78 -8.62 15.98
C MET A 230 -30.60 -8.39 16.92
N ALA A 231 -29.46 -8.96 16.59
CA ALA A 231 -28.22 -8.78 17.34
C ALA A 231 -27.02 -8.65 16.38
N PRO A 232 -25.97 -7.93 16.78
CA PRO A 232 -24.67 -8.10 16.14
C PRO A 232 -24.24 -9.56 16.24
N SER A 233 -23.67 -10.08 15.16
CA SER A 233 -23.15 -11.43 15.14
C SER A 233 -21.88 -11.52 16.00
N PRO A 234 -21.69 -12.62 16.74
CA PRO A 234 -20.49 -12.81 17.56
C PRO A 234 -19.22 -12.68 16.71
N PHE A 235 -18.20 -12.02 17.26
CA PHE A 235 -16.90 -11.85 16.64
C PHE A 235 -15.82 -12.19 17.66
N ALA A 236 -14.94 -13.11 17.31
CA ALA A 236 -13.79 -13.44 18.14
C ALA A 236 -12.57 -12.63 17.65
N PRO A 237 -11.81 -11.95 18.53
CA PRO A 237 -10.62 -11.17 18.13
C PRO A 237 -9.49 -12.04 17.55
N HIS A 238 -8.90 -11.61 16.43
CA HIS A 238 -7.76 -12.27 15.78
C HIS A 238 -6.64 -11.27 15.47
N ALA A 239 -5.46 -11.77 15.10
CA ALA A 239 -4.36 -10.93 14.66
C ALA A 239 -4.73 -10.21 13.34
N PRO A 240 -4.47 -8.90 13.21
CA PRO A 240 -4.79 -8.17 12.00
C PRO A 240 -3.95 -8.68 10.82
N PRO A 241 -4.48 -8.60 9.58
CA PRO A 241 -3.72 -9.03 8.43
C PRO A 241 -2.57 -8.06 8.12
N LEU A 242 -1.40 -8.63 7.80
CA LEU A 242 -0.21 -7.90 7.38
C LEU A 242 0.39 -8.57 6.15
N PHE A 243 0.76 -7.77 5.15
CA PHE A 243 1.54 -8.21 4.00
C PHE A 243 2.73 -7.30 3.79
N TRP A 244 3.90 -7.88 3.53
CA TRP A 244 5.06 -7.13 3.08
C TRP A 244 5.85 -7.91 2.04
N ALA A 245 6.53 -7.15 1.19
CA ALA A 245 7.44 -7.64 0.16
C ALA A 245 8.78 -6.90 0.30
N ALA A 246 9.88 -7.59 0.06
CA ALA A 246 11.21 -7.01 0.08
C ALA A 246 12.03 -7.44 -1.13
N LEU A 247 12.81 -6.50 -1.67
CA LEU A 247 13.95 -6.81 -2.51
C LEU A 247 15.21 -6.72 -1.64
N ILE A 248 15.90 -7.83 -1.48
CA ILE A 248 17.10 -7.92 -0.67
C ILE A 248 18.29 -8.01 -1.61
N GLY A 249 19.19 -7.04 -1.49
CA GLY A 249 20.37 -6.98 -2.29
C GLY A 249 21.64 -7.22 -1.50
N ARG A 250 22.40 -8.25 -1.92
CA ARG A 250 23.77 -8.49 -1.45
C ARG A 250 24.75 -7.68 -2.29
N ASP A 251 25.95 -7.47 -1.74
CA ASP A 251 27.10 -6.79 -2.37
C ASP A 251 27.05 -6.77 -3.90
N GLY A 252 26.90 -5.57 -4.49
CA GLY A 252 26.94 -5.37 -5.95
C GLY A 252 25.61 -5.08 -6.64
N ILE A 253 24.48 -5.03 -5.93
CA ILE A 253 23.23 -4.56 -6.57
C ILE A 253 23.27 -3.07 -6.84
N ARG A 254 23.10 -2.75 -8.11
CA ARG A 254 23.06 -1.38 -8.61
C ARG A 254 21.63 -0.87 -8.55
N ALA A 255 21.33 -0.13 -7.47
CA ALA A 255 20.15 0.72 -7.43
C ALA A 255 20.32 1.84 -8.47
N GLU A 256 19.38 1.95 -9.40
CA GLU A 256 19.32 2.99 -10.42
C GLU A 256 18.07 3.83 -10.18
N VAL A 257 18.24 5.14 -9.95
CA VAL A 257 17.12 6.08 -9.97
C VAL A 257 16.74 6.34 -11.42
N ARG A 258 15.49 6.03 -11.77
CA ARG A 258 14.91 6.32 -13.09
C ARG A 258 13.72 7.24 -12.97
N LEU A 259 13.63 8.18 -13.88
CA LEU A 259 12.69 9.30 -13.84
C LEU A 259 11.59 9.11 -14.87
N ALA A 260 10.37 9.55 -14.55
CA ALA A 260 9.28 9.53 -15.51
C ALA A 260 9.54 10.42 -16.72
N SER A 261 10.30 11.50 -16.56
CA SER A 261 10.63 12.41 -17.66
C SER A 261 11.52 11.77 -18.71
N GLU A 262 12.31 10.74 -18.37
CA GLU A 262 13.10 9.96 -19.34
C GLU A 262 12.22 9.22 -20.35
N ILE A 263 10.95 8.93 -19.99
CA ILE A 263 9.96 8.33 -20.89
C ILE A 263 8.91 9.35 -21.37
N GLY A 264 9.21 10.64 -21.26
CA GLY A 264 8.34 11.72 -21.75
C GLY A 264 7.12 12.00 -20.87
N LYS A 265 7.09 11.53 -19.61
CA LYS A 265 5.97 11.74 -18.69
C LYS A 265 6.37 12.58 -17.47
N PRO A 266 5.49 13.43 -16.93
CA PRO A 266 5.78 14.11 -15.67
C PRO A 266 5.78 13.14 -14.48
N ARG A 267 4.98 12.07 -14.56
CA ARG A 267 4.88 10.96 -13.60
C ARG A 267 4.43 9.69 -14.33
N ALA A 268 4.86 8.53 -13.85
CA ALA A 268 4.49 7.23 -14.39
C ALA A 268 4.32 6.20 -13.26
N ALA A 269 3.58 5.13 -13.50
CA ALA A 269 3.48 4.01 -12.54
C ALA A 269 4.84 3.32 -12.37
N LEU A 270 5.05 2.63 -11.24
CA LEU A 270 6.28 1.87 -11.03
C LEU A 270 6.43 0.78 -12.10
N SER A 271 5.36 0.05 -12.38
CA SER A 271 5.33 -0.97 -13.43
C SER A 271 5.72 -0.42 -14.80
N GLU A 272 5.25 0.77 -15.15
CA GLU A 272 5.59 1.43 -16.41
C GLU A 272 7.09 1.78 -16.49
N LEU A 273 7.65 2.37 -15.42
CA LEU A 273 9.09 2.67 -15.35
C LEU A 273 9.91 1.39 -15.41
N ALA A 274 9.52 0.37 -14.65
CA ALA A 274 10.22 -0.91 -14.61
C ALA A 274 10.22 -1.61 -15.98
N GLN A 275 9.11 -1.58 -16.70
CA GLN A 275 9.02 -2.12 -18.06
C GLN A 275 9.87 -1.30 -19.05
N ALA A 276 9.75 0.03 -19.04
CA ALA A 276 10.48 0.90 -19.96
C ALA A 276 12.00 0.79 -19.82
N PHE A 277 12.48 0.42 -18.63
CA PHE A 277 13.91 0.28 -18.34
C PHE A 277 14.39 -1.15 -18.17
N GLU A 278 13.54 -2.13 -18.49
CA GLU A 278 13.82 -3.56 -18.41
C GLU A 278 14.37 -3.96 -17.03
N ALA A 279 13.73 -3.45 -15.97
CA ALA A 279 14.13 -3.69 -14.60
C ALA A 279 13.69 -5.07 -14.12
N GLU A 280 14.61 -5.76 -13.43
CA GLU A 280 14.33 -7.02 -12.75
C GLU A 280 13.54 -6.80 -11.47
N GLY A 281 13.88 -5.76 -10.71
CA GLY A 281 13.17 -5.35 -9.52
C GLY A 281 12.96 -3.84 -9.50
N GLY A 282 12.01 -3.36 -8.70
CA GLY A 282 11.85 -1.93 -8.48
C GLY A 282 11.01 -1.61 -7.26
N ILE A 283 11.21 -0.42 -6.72
CA ILE A 283 10.44 0.16 -5.63
C ILE A 283 10.21 1.64 -5.92
N ASN A 284 9.16 2.21 -5.33
CA ASN A 284 9.00 3.67 -5.37
C ASN A 284 10.15 4.42 -4.69
N GLY A 285 10.30 5.71 -5.02
CA GLY A 285 11.33 6.57 -4.46
C GLY A 285 10.94 7.30 -3.17
N GLY A 286 11.67 8.38 -2.88
CA GLY A 286 11.33 9.34 -1.83
C GLY A 286 10.19 10.28 -2.22
N PHE A 287 9.94 11.27 -1.35
CA PHE A 287 8.78 12.17 -1.46
C PHE A 287 8.80 13.04 -2.71
N PHE A 288 7.63 13.56 -3.08
CA PHE A 288 7.47 14.47 -4.21
C PHE A 288 6.26 15.39 -4.06
N SER A 289 6.24 16.47 -4.85
CA SER A 289 5.12 17.40 -5.03
C SER A 289 4.91 17.64 -6.52
N GLY A 290 3.73 17.27 -7.05
CA GLY A 290 3.51 17.28 -8.49
C GLY A 290 4.48 16.31 -9.19
N SER A 291 5.32 16.82 -10.09
CA SER A 291 6.38 16.04 -10.75
C SER A 291 7.77 16.23 -10.12
N VAL A 292 7.89 17.03 -9.07
CA VAL A 292 9.19 17.44 -8.50
C VAL A 292 9.49 16.63 -7.24
N PRO A 293 10.69 16.05 -7.08
CA PRO A 293 11.08 15.37 -5.84
C PRO A 293 11.11 16.34 -4.65
N VAL A 294 10.97 15.84 -3.43
CA VAL A 294 11.09 16.62 -2.20
C VAL A 294 12.22 16.06 -1.37
N GLY A 295 13.27 16.87 -1.19
CA GLY A 295 14.49 16.51 -0.47
C GLY A 295 15.68 16.31 -1.39
N THR A 296 16.87 16.20 -0.81
CA THR A 296 18.12 16.03 -1.56
C THR A 296 18.04 14.79 -2.45
N LEU A 297 18.27 14.96 -3.75
CA LEU A 297 18.39 13.87 -4.71
C LEU A 297 19.69 14.05 -5.48
N VAL A 298 20.58 13.07 -5.40
CA VAL A 298 21.82 13.01 -6.18
C VAL A 298 21.77 11.75 -7.03
N VAL A 299 22.02 11.88 -8.34
CA VAL A 299 22.05 10.76 -9.28
C VAL A 299 23.29 10.86 -10.16
N GLY A 300 24.12 9.82 -10.19
CA GLY A 300 25.39 9.85 -10.90
C GLY A 300 26.37 10.92 -10.38
N GLY A 301 26.24 11.31 -9.11
CA GLY A 301 26.99 12.41 -8.51
C GLY A 301 26.46 13.81 -8.84
N ILE A 302 25.39 13.91 -9.64
CA ILE A 302 24.76 15.18 -10.00
C ILE A 302 23.63 15.47 -9.00
N PRO A 303 23.68 16.60 -8.25
CA PRO A 303 22.58 16.98 -7.39
C PRO A 303 21.42 17.48 -8.26
N LEU A 304 20.30 16.76 -8.26
CA LEU A 304 19.11 17.10 -9.04
C LEU A 304 18.11 17.95 -8.24
N HIS A 305 18.17 17.89 -6.91
CA HIS A 305 17.26 18.61 -6.02
C HIS A 305 17.94 18.90 -4.67
N GLN A 306 17.59 20.03 -4.05
CA GLN A 306 18.11 20.50 -2.76
C GLN A 306 17.44 19.81 -1.55
N SER A 307 18.01 20.00 -0.35
CA SER A 307 17.47 19.43 0.89
C SER A 307 16.16 20.03 1.34
N TYR A 308 15.31 19.20 1.94
CA TYR A 308 14.12 19.61 2.68
C TYR A 308 14.38 19.52 4.18
N GLY A 309 14.73 20.65 4.79
CA GLY A 309 15.13 20.71 6.19
C GLY A 309 16.33 19.79 6.49
N ASP A 310 16.32 19.19 7.67
CA ASP A 310 17.33 18.29 8.23
C ASP A 310 16.93 16.81 8.13
N ARG A 311 16.05 16.47 7.16
CA ARG A 311 15.54 15.11 6.99
C ARG A 311 16.65 14.10 6.72
N SER A 312 16.39 12.87 7.16
CA SER A 312 17.26 11.74 6.96
C SER A 312 17.35 11.33 5.48
N ALA A 313 18.50 10.79 5.11
CA ALA A 313 18.81 10.32 3.78
C ALA A 313 19.56 8.99 3.82
N ILE A 314 19.52 8.30 2.68
CA ILE A 314 20.40 7.19 2.37
C ILE A 314 21.34 7.58 1.23
N GLY A 315 22.59 7.15 1.33
CA GLY A 315 23.63 7.36 0.35
C GLY A 315 24.23 6.02 -0.05
N LEU A 316 24.34 5.81 -1.36
CA LEU A 316 24.76 4.55 -1.96
C LEU A 316 25.93 4.77 -2.90
N SER A 317 26.95 3.92 -2.79
CA SER A 317 28.11 3.89 -3.67
C SER A 317 28.48 2.44 -3.97
N PRO A 318 28.78 2.07 -5.24
CA PRO A 318 29.20 0.71 -5.58
C PRO A 318 30.38 0.24 -4.74
N GLY A 319 30.28 -0.99 -4.20
CA GLY A 319 31.35 -1.62 -3.41
C GLY A 319 31.58 -1.03 -2.01
N HIS A 320 30.73 -0.12 -1.54
CA HIS A 320 30.82 0.47 -0.21
C HIS A 320 29.52 0.26 0.58
N PRO A 321 29.60 0.14 1.92
CA PRO A 321 28.41 0.10 2.76
C PRO A 321 27.52 1.35 2.57
N PRO A 322 26.19 1.22 2.70
CA PRO A 322 25.29 2.36 2.65
C PRO A 322 25.54 3.34 3.80
N VAL A 323 25.31 4.63 3.56
CA VAL A 323 25.33 5.66 4.59
C VAL A 323 23.91 6.10 4.90
N PHE A 324 23.56 6.06 6.18
CA PHE A 324 22.32 6.62 6.72
C PHE A 324 22.68 7.81 7.61
N GLY A 325 21.96 8.93 7.45
CA GLY A 325 22.34 10.18 8.12
C GLY A 325 21.48 11.37 7.75
N ASN A 326 21.89 12.56 8.16
CA ASN A 326 21.20 13.80 7.80
C ASN A 326 21.56 14.20 6.36
N GLY A 327 20.57 14.24 5.48
CA GLY A 327 20.75 14.55 4.05
C GLY A 327 20.80 16.03 3.71
N SER A 328 20.85 16.94 4.70
CA SER A 328 20.85 18.38 4.45
C SER A 328 22.12 18.86 3.76
N VAL A 329 21.94 19.79 2.82
CA VAL A 329 23.02 20.39 2.04
C VAL A 329 22.91 21.91 2.01
N ILE A 330 24.07 22.57 1.93
CA ILE A 330 24.17 23.96 1.49
C ILE A 330 24.84 23.96 0.12
N LEU A 331 24.19 24.57 -0.86
CA LEU A 331 24.72 24.70 -2.21
C LEU A 331 25.40 26.05 -2.35
N GLN A 332 26.69 26.04 -2.69
CA GLN A 332 27.50 27.24 -2.81
C GLN A 332 28.10 27.29 -4.22
N ALA A 333 27.77 28.33 -4.98
CA ALA A 333 28.33 28.58 -6.29
C ALA A 333 29.47 29.61 -6.19
N GLU A 334 30.55 29.35 -6.91
CA GLU A 334 31.73 30.20 -6.97
C GLU A 334 32.03 30.58 -8.42
N THR A 335 32.19 31.88 -8.64
CA THR A 335 32.84 32.47 -9.82
C THR A 335 34.32 32.72 -9.49
N GLU A 336 35.09 33.27 -10.42
CA GLU A 336 36.46 33.71 -10.13
C GLU A 336 36.53 34.83 -9.07
N GLU A 337 35.48 35.66 -8.97
CA GLU A 337 35.51 36.86 -8.14
C GLU A 337 34.69 36.75 -6.83
N ARG A 338 33.66 35.89 -6.82
CA ARG A 338 32.65 35.86 -5.75
C ARG A 338 32.07 34.48 -5.51
N SER A 339 31.69 34.23 -4.27
CA SER A 339 30.92 33.06 -3.82
C SER A 339 29.53 33.49 -3.37
N PHE A 340 28.50 32.70 -3.69
CA PHE A 340 27.12 32.96 -3.31
C PHE A 340 26.35 31.65 -3.12
N ARG A 341 25.22 31.73 -2.41
CA ARG A 341 24.36 30.58 -2.14
C ARG A 341 23.43 30.33 -3.33
N VAL A 342 23.23 29.05 -3.65
CA VAL A 342 22.15 28.57 -4.52
C VAL A 342 21.10 27.95 -3.61
N ASP A 343 19.85 28.37 -3.74
CA ASP A 343 18.76 27.93 -2.87
C ASP A 343 18.01 26.75 -3.43
N ARG A 344 17.90 26.65 -4.76
CA ARG A 344 17.20 25.55 -5.44
C ARG A 344 17.92 25.03 -6.65
N LEU A 345 17.67 23.76 -6.95
CA LEU A 345 18.10 23.09 -8.17
C LEU A 345 16.87 22.66 -8.96
N ASN A 346 16.83 23.01 -10.24
CA ASN A 346 15.78 22.62 -11.19
C ASN A 346 14.34 22.97 -10.73
N GLU A 347 14.20 24.00 -9.88
CA GLU A 347 12.91 24.55 -9.46
C GLU A 347 12.94 26.08 -9.58
N PRO A 348 11.81 26.75 -9.85
CA PRO A 348 11.73 28.21 -9.84
C PRO A 348 12.09 28.81 -8.47
N PRO A 349 12.83 29.95 -8.43
CA PRO A 349 13.16 30.62 -7.17
C PRO A 349 11.90 31.20 -6.53
N ARG A 350 11.84 31.19 -5.19
CA ARG A 350 10.92 32.05 -4.45
C ARG A 350 11.47 33.47 -4.37
N ASN A 351 10.69 34.40 -3.82
CA ASN A 351 11.11 35.78 -3.62
C ASN A 351 12.41 35.86 -2.82
N GLY A 352 13.46 36.42 -3.44
CA GLY A 352 14.78 36.60 -2.85
C GLY A 352 15.70 35.38 -2.93
N GLU A 353 15.27 34.28 -3.55
CA GLU A 353 16.09 33.08 -3.73
C GLU A 353 16.79 33.06 -5.10
N VAL A 354 17.87 32.27 -5.18
CA VAL A 354 18.59 31.97 -6.42
C VAL A 354 18.40 30.50 -6.77
N SER A 355 18.04 30.22 -8.02
CA SER A 355 17.89 28.85 -8.52
C SER A 355 18.85 28.56 -9.65
N LEU A 356 19.36 27.34 -9.68
CA LEU A 356 20.20 26.84 -10.76
C LEU A 356 19.45 25.70 -11.49
N PHE A 357 19.25 25.87 -12.79
CA PHE A 357 18.65 24.86 -13.66
C PHE A 357 19.73 24.22 -14.50
N PHE A 358 19.75 22.90 -14.56
CA PHE A 358 20.61 22.17 -15.49
C PHE A 358 19.86 21.91 -16.79
N GLU A 359 20.53 22.16 -17.92
CA GLU A 359 19.99 21.91 -19.24
C GLU A 359 19.95 20.39 -19.53
N GLY A 360 18.87 19.91 -20.16
CA GLY A 360 18.70 18.50 -20.50
C GLY A 360 18.42 17.55 -19.33
N LEU A 361 18.21 18.10 -18.12
CA LEU A 361 17.90 17.35 -16.91
C LEU A 361 16.41 17.49 -16.51
N PRO A 362 15.86 16.51 -15.78
CA PRO A 362 14.46 16.45 -15.34
C PRO A 362 14.01 17.65 -14.50
N PHE A 363 12.69 17.76 -14.32
CA PHE A 363 12.02 18.70 -13.41
C PHE A 363 12.03 20.18 -13.81
N GLN A 364 12.52 20.51 -15.00
CA GLN A 364 12.32 21.84 -15.57
C GLN A 364 10.82 22.15 -15.63
N ASP A 365 10.41 23.30 -15.08
CA ASP A 365 9.05 23.80 -15.24
C ASP A 365 8.79 24.02 -16.74
N PRO A 366 7.87 23.27 -17.39
CA PRO A 366 7.59 23.45 -18.81
C PRO A 366 7.02 24.84 -19.14
N ALA A 367 6.52 25.58 -18.14
CA ALA A 367 6.07 26.95 -18.31
C ALA A 367 7.21 27.99 -18.18
N GLY A 368 8.42 27.56 -17.83
CA GLY A 368 9.50 28.45 -17.40
C GLY A 368 9.15 29.20 -16.10
N PRO A 369 10.07 30.01 -15.56
CA PRO A 369 9.74 30.86 -14.42
C PRO A 369 8.57 31.80 -14.79
N LYS A 370 7.41 31.58 -14.16
CA LYS A 370 6.19 32.41 -14.35
C LYS A 370 6.35 33.75 -13.64
N SER A 371 7.15 34.62 -14.20
CA SER A 371 7.23 36.02 -13.79
C SER A 371 7.98 36.83 -14.83
N GLU A 372 7.48 38.01 -15.20
CA GLU A 372 8.20 39.03 -16.02
C GLU A 372 9.48 39.54 -15.32
N ASP A 373 9.68 39.07 -14.08
CA ASP A 373 10.61 39.55 -13.08
C ASP A 373 11.71 38.50 -12.79
N VAL A 374 12.18 37.80 -13.82
CA VAL A 374 13.19 36.74 -13.69
C VAL A 374 14.25 36.85 -14.79
N ARG A 375 15.52 37.03 -14.40
CA ARG A 375 16.66 37.05 -15.33
C ARG A 375 17.34 35.69 -15.33
N GLY A 376 17.30 34.99 -16.46
CA GLY A 376 18.09 33.79 -16.71
C GLY A 376 19.47 34.15 -17.26
N ILE A 377 20.53 33.71 -16.60
CA ILE A 377 21.92 33.88 -17.05
C ILE A 377 22.45 32.49 -17.44
N PRO A 378 22.81 32.25 -18.72
CA PRO A 378 23.38 30.97 -19.11
C PRO A 378 24.75 30.82 -18.45
N VAL A 379 25.04 29.63 -17.93
CA VAL A 379 26.27 29.31 -17.18
C VAL A 379 26.75 27.90 -17.51
N SER A 380 28.04 27.64 -17.30
CA SER A 380 28.61 26.30 -17.34
C SER A 380 29.01 25.88 -15.93
N VAL A 381 28.42 24.81 -15.39
CA VAL A 381 28.58 24.42 -13.99
C VAL A 381 29.55 23.24 -13.89
N GLN A 382 30.67 23.47 -13.22
CA GLN A 382 31.56 22.41 -12.78
C GLN A 382 31.18 22.00 -11.35
N LEU A 383 30.77 20.76 -11.15
CA LEU A 383 30.60 20.20 -9.81
C LEU A 383 31.97 20.01 -9.15
N GLU A 384 32.08 20.41 -7.90
CA GLU A 384 33.24 20.13 -7.07
C GLU A 384 33.01 18.84 -6.25
N GLY A 385 33.95 17.91 -6.33
CA GLY A 385 33.87 16.64 -5.64
C GLY A 385 34.76 15.57 -6.27
N ASN A 386 34.68 14.35 -5.71
CA ASN A 386 35.54 13.23 -6.10
C ASN A 386 35.07 12.50 -7.37
N LEU A 387 33.82 12.69 -7.78
CA LEU A 387 33.28 12.13 -9.01
C LEU A 387 33.57 13.08 -10.17
N SER A 388 34.23 12.56 -11.20
CA SER A 388 34.50 13.32 -12.43
C SER A 388 33.20 13.47 -13.23
N VAL A 389 32.50 14.59 -13.01
CA VAL A 389 31.34 14.98 -13.78
C VAL A 389 31.75 16.07 -14.77
N PRO A 390 31.50 15.91 -16.09
CA PRO A 390 31.72 16.96 -17.07
C PRO A 390 30.96 18.25 -16.70
N PRO A 391 31.45 19.43 -17.10
CA PRO A 391 30.69 20.66 -16.92
C PRO A 391 29.27 20.54 -17.51
N ILE A 392 28.27 20.95 -16.75
CA ILE A 392 26.86 20.88 -17.11
C ILE A 392 26.40 22.29 -17.49
N ASN A 393 25.84 22.45 -18.69
CA ASN A 393 25.24 23.72 -19.07
C ASN A 393 23.94 23.95 -18.29
N GLY A 394 23.63 25.21 -18.02
CA GLY A 394 22.46 25.55 -17.24
C GLY A 394 22.13 27.03 -17.25
N PHE A 395 21.11 27.37 -16.47
CA PHE A 395 20.64 28.72 -16.28
C PHE A 395 20.61 29.05 -14.79
N LEU A 396 21.23 30.18 -14.45
CA LEU A 396 21.08 30.77 -13.14
C LEU A 396 19.93 31.77 -13.18
N VAL A 397 19.02 31.65 -12.24
CA VAL A 397 17.72 32.29 -12.26
C VAL A 397 17.50 32.99 -10.92
N GLU A 398 17.25 34.28 -10.97
CA GLU A 398 17.02 35.14 -9.80
C GLU A 398 15.64 35.79 -9.88
N SER A 399 14.93 35.89 -8.75
CA SER A 399 13.75 36.77 -8.66
C SER A 399 14.19 38.24 -8.51
N THR A 400 13.65 39.17 -9.29
CA THR A 400 14.09 40.59 -9.44
C THR A 400 14.14 41.49 -8.20
N ARG A 401 13.91 40.98 -7.00
CA ARG A 401 14.03 41.75 -5.74
C ARG A 401 15.32 41.51 -4.96
N SER A 402 16.21 40.63 -5.42
CA SER A 402 17.50 40.47 -4.76
C SER A 402 18.44 41.60 -5.23
N THR A 403 18.89 42.42 -4.28
CA THR A 403 19.88 43.48 -4.49
C THR A 403 21.32 42.99 -4.27
N GLN A 404 21.50 41.69 -3.98
CA GLN A 404 22.77 41.10 -3.56
C GLN A 404 23.35 40.11 -4.58
N PHE A 405 22.64 39.84 -5.68
CA PHE A 405 23.11 38.89 -6.66
C PHE A 405 24.28 39.47 -7.48
N PRO A 406 25.41 38.76 -7.58
CA PRO A 406 26.57 39.24 -8.31
C PRO A 406 26.24 39.40 -9.80
N ARG A 407 26.81 40.43 -10.46
CA ARG A 407 26.72 40.53 -11.92
C ARG A 407 27.53 39.39 -12.54
N ILE A 408 26.84 38.38 -13.05
CA ILE A 408 27.45 37.24 -13.75
C ILE A 408 27.29 37.46 -15.26
N ALA A 409 28.37 37.28 -16.01
CA ALA A 409 28.33 37.35 -17.46
C ALA A 409 27.70 36.07 -18.04
N PRO A 410 26.87 36.17 -19.09
CA PRO A 410 26.43 34.99 -19.84
C PRO A 410 27.63 34.11 -20.27
N GLY A 411 27.53 32.81 -20.01
CA GLY A 411 28.56 31.82 -20.32
C GLY A 411 29.63 31.64 -19.23
N SER A 412 29.57 32.37 -18.11
CA SER A 412 30.52 32.19 -17.00
C SER A 412 30.55 30.75 -16.49
N ARG A 413 31.75 30.27 -16.16
CA ARG A 413 31.94 28.99 -15.48
C ARG A 413 31.72 29.15 -13.99
N LEU A 414 30.81 28.37 -13.42
CA LEU A 414 30.55 28.28 -11.99
C LEU A 414 31.16 27.00 -11.43
N ARG A 415 31.82 27.08 -10.27
CA ARG A 415 32.10 25.90 -9.45
C ARG A 415 31.00 25.74 -8.42
N LEU A 416 30.29 24.63 -8.44
CA LEU A 416 29.24 24.33 -7.46
C LEU A 416 29.78 23.37 -6.41
N ARG A 417 29.85 23.84 -5.17
CA ARG A 417 30.14 23.04 -3.97
C ARG A 417 28.84 22.60 -3.31
N VAL A 418 28.75 21.31 -3.00
CA VAL A 418 27.68 20.73 -2.18
C VAL A 418 28.24 20.47 -0.80
N LEU A 419 27.91 21.35 0.15
CA LEU A 419 28.37 21.25 1.54
C LEU A 419 27.37 20.41 2.33
N TRP A 420 27.75 19.18 2.64
CA TRP A 420 26.92 18.24 3.39
C TRP A 420 26.98 18.49 4.89
N SER A 421 25.84 18.44 5.56
CA SER A 421 25.80 18.44 7.03
C SER A 421 26.37 17.14 7.61
N ASP A 422 26.17 16.01 6.94
CA ASP A 422 26.87 14.77 7.19
C ASP A 422 27.92 14.52 6.08
N PRO A 423 29.22 14.71 6.37
CA PRO A 423 30.27 14.67 5.35
C PRO A 423 30.42 13.30 4.68
N ARG A 424 29.86 12.22 5.27
CA ARG A 424 29.91 10.87 4.70
C ARG A 424 29.16 10.73 3.38
N PHE A 425 28.22 11.64 3.08
CA PHE A 425 27.55 11.70 1.77
C PHE A 425 28.40 12.35 0.67
N GLY A 426 29.51 13.01 1.03
CA GLY A 426 30.39 13.67 0.08
C GLY A 426 30.94 12.72 -0.98
N GLY A 427 30.68 13.02 -2.25
CA GLY A 427 31.15 12.22 -3.38
C GLY A 427 30.38 10.92 -3.64
N MET A 428 29.24 10.70 -2.96
CA MET A 428 28.39 9.55 -3.26
C MET A 428 27.66 9.73 -4.60
N PRO A 429 27.62 8.68 -5.45
CA PRO A 429 26.94 8.77 -6.74
C PRO A 429 25.42 8.80 -6.62
N LEU A 430 24.86 8.24 -5.55
CA LEU A 430 23.43 8.25 -5.27
C LEU A 430 23.17 8.69 -3.83
N VAL A 431 22.33 9.71 -3.66
CA VAL A 431 21.78 10.12 -2.36
C VAL A 431 20.30 10.40 -2.52
N ILE A 432 19.50 9.86 -1.61
CA ILE A 432 18.04 10.04 -1.58
C ILE A 432 17.66 10.48 -0.17
N GLN A 433 17.24 11.73 -0.02
CA GLN A 433 16.61 12.22 1.20
C GLN A 433 15.13 11.85 1.19
N ALA A 434 14.68 11.28 2.31
CA ALA A 434 13.28 10.94 2.50
C ALA A 434 12.94 11.18 3.98
N GLY A 435 12.75 10.12 4.75
CA GLY A 435 12.57 10.19 6.19
C GLY A 435 11.17 9.81 6.68
N PRO A 436 11.01 9.69 8.00
CA PRO A 436 12.09 9.80 8.98
C PRO A 436 13.00 8.56 8.99
N ALA A 437 14.20 8.68 9.56
CA ALA A 437 14.97 7.49 9.95
C ALA A 437 14.27 6.86 11.17
N ILE A 438 13.78 5.64 11.03
CA ILE A 438 12.97 4.98 12.07
C ILE A 438 13.77 3.99 12.92
N VAL A 439 14.94 3.55 12.43
CA VAL A 439 15.91 2.77 13.20
C VAL A 439 17.31 3.35 12.95
N ARG A 440 18.09 3.52 14.02
CA ARG A 440 19.52 3.91 13.97
C ARG A 440 20.30 3.13 15.01
N ASN A 441 21.47 2.62 14.65
CA ASN A 441 22.32 1.78 15.50
C ASN A 441 21.57 0.63 16.19
N GLY A 442 20.62 0.01 15.49
CA GLY A 442 19.79 -1.09 16.02
C GLY A 442 18.77 -0.67 17.08
N LEU A 443 18.45 0.62 17.20
CA LEU A 443 17.47 1.15 18.14
C LEU A 443 16.38 1.94 17.43
N VAL A 444 15.16 1.89 17.97
CA VAL A 444 14.03 2.70 17.48
C VAL A 444 14.39 4.19 17.56
N ASN A 445 14.16 4.92 16.48
CA ASN A 445 14.32 6.36 16.41
C ASN A 445 12.96 7.06 16.26
N GLY A 446 12.52 7.76 17.31
CA GLY A 446 11.24 8.46 17.34
C GLY A 446 11.26 9.89 16.78
N ALA A 447 12.41 10.33 16.24
CA ALA A 447 12.59 11.69 15.73
C ALA A 447 11.53 12.06 14.68
N ALA A 448 10.99 13.27 14.78
CA ALA A 448 9.86 13.67 13.95
C ALA A 448 10.20 14.14 12.57
N GLU A 449 11.38 14.72 12.36
CA GLU A 449 11.82 15.24 11.06
C GLU A 449 10.73 16.05 10.31
N SER A 450 9.92 16.77 11.09
CA SER A 450 8.76 17.56 10.65
C SER A 450 7.65 16.79 9.92
N PHE A 451 7.48 15.49 10.19
CA PHE A 451 6.35 14.70 9.70
C PHE A 451 5.09 14.91 10.54
N ARG A 452 3.92 14.97 9.88
CA ARG A 452 2.61 15.19 10.50
C ARG A 452 2.25 14.01 11.42
N GLU A 453 1.46 14.29 12.46
CA GLU A 453 1.02 13.26 13.42
C GLU A 453 0.25 12.12 12.75
N GLU A 454 -0.67 12.41 11.83
CA GLU A 454 -1.41 11.41 11.04
C GLU A 454 -0.44 10.41 10.37
N THR A 455 0.60 10.92 9.70
CA THR A 455 1.61 10.08 9.03
C THR A 455 2.41 9.22 10.00
N ARG A 456 2.61 9.69 11.24
CA ARG A 456 3.40 9.01 12.27
C ARG A 456 2.59 7.96 13.03
N LEU A 457 1.38 8.34 13.45
CA LEU A 457 0.58 7.64 14.45
C LEU A 457 -0.48 6.72 13.83
N GLU A 458 -0.84 6.90 12.56
CA GLU A 458 -1.80 6.03 11.87
C GLU A 458 -1.11 4.91 11.07
N LYS A 459 -1.85 3.82 10.85
CA LYS A 459 -1.42 2.72 9.98
C LYS A 459 -1.53 3.13 8.52
N HIS A 460 -0.42 2.99 7.80
CA HIS A 460 -0.35 3.27 6.37
C HIS A 460 0.50 2.21 5.66
N PRO A 461 0.34 2.06 4.33
CA PRO A 461 1.37 1.46 3.51
C PRO A 461 2.70 2.18 3.72
N ARG A 462 3.79 1.43 3.85
CA ARG A 462 5.14 1.96 4.08
C ARG A 462 6.07 1.44 3.01
N SER A 463 6.99 2.30 2.58
CA SER A 463 8.16 1.89 1.79
C SER A 463 9.39 2.22 2.62
N LEU A 464 10.28 1.26 2.79
CA LEU A 464 11.44 1.36 3.67
C LEU A 464 12.69 0.95 2.90
N VAL A 465 13.82 1.53 3.28
CA VAL A 465 15.14 1.00 2.96
C VAL A 465 15.92 0.78 4.23
N GLY A 466 16.52 -0.40 4.38
CA GLY A 466 17.24 -0.78 5.58
C GLY A 466 18.48 -1.60 5.33
N TRP A 467 19.33 -1.69 6.36
CA TRP A 467 20.60 -2.40 6.31
C TRP A 467 20.75 -3.34 7.51
N ASP A 468 21.02 -4.62 7.26
CA ASP A 468 21.22 -5.64 8.32
C ASP A 468 22.68 -5.80 8.76
N GLY A 469 23.62 -5.02 8.18
CA GLY A 469 25.06 -5.20 8.36
C GLY A 469 25.75 -5.87 7.16
N SER A 470 24.98 -6.50 6.27
CA SER A 470 25.47 -7.27 5.11
C SER A 470 24.67 -7.04 3.82
N SER A 471 23.37 -6.78 3.90
CA SER A 471 22.46 -6.69 2.77
C SER A 471 21.54 -5.48 2.90
N LEU A 472 21.25 -4.85 1.76
CA LEU A 472 20.27 -3.76 1.65
C LEU A 472 18.89 -4.33 1.40
N TRP A 473 17.93 -3.91 2.21
CA TRP A 473 16.54 -4.33 2.12
C TRP A 473 15.68 -3.17 1.63
N TRP A 474 14.95 -3.39 0.54
CA TRP A 474 13.96 -2.46 0.01
C TRP A 474 12.58 -3.05 0.23
N ILE A 475 11.86 -2.54 1.21
CA ILE A 475 10.66 -3.18 1.75
C ILE A 475 9.44 -2.34 1.43
N VAL A 476 8.37 -2.97 0.98
CA VAL A 476 7.03 -2.39 0.96
C VAL A 476 6.13 -3.19 1.87
N VAL A 477 5.45 -2.49 2.78
CA VAL A 477 4.35 -3.00 3.57
C VAL A 477 3.06 -2.46 2.96
N ASP A 478 2.17 -3.35 2.53
CA ASP A 478 0.85 -2.94 2.03
C ASP A 478 -0.01 -2.39 3.20
N GLY A 479 -1.02 -1.58 2.91
CA GLY A 479 -1.84 -1.00 3.95
C GLY A 479 -3.16 -0.41 3.46
N ARG A 480 -3.99 0.06 4.41
CA ARG A 480 -5.34 0.62 4.19
C ARG A 480 -6.32 -0.36 3.52
N ASN A 481 -6.07 -1.65 3.61
CA ASN A 481 -6.99 -2.67 3.15
C ASN A 481 -7.27 -3.67 4.29
N PRO A 482 -8.40 -3.52 5.01
CA PRO A 482 -8.78 -4.43 6.11
C PRO A 482 -8.85 -5.91 5.73
N PHE A 483 -9.06 -6.21 4.44
CA PHE A 483 -9.08 -7.60 3.96
C PHE A 483 -7.69 -8.15 3.64
N HIS A 484 -6.66 -7.33 3.39
CA HIS A 484 -5.35 -7.80 2.92
C HIS A 484 -4.19 -7.40 3.83
N SER A 485 -4.10 -6.11 4.15
CA SER A 485 -3.07 -5.56 5.02
C SER A 485 -3.51 -4.21 5.56
N LEU A 486 -3.47 -4.04 6.89
CA LEU A 486 -3.76 -2.75 7.52
C LEU A 486 -2.62 -1.73 7.35
N GLY A 487 -1.39 -2.22 7.19
CA GLY A 487 -0.18 -1.41 7.22
C GLY A 487 0.30 -1.14 8.64
N LEU A 488 1.29 -0.26 8.77
CA LEU A 488 1.99 -0.02 10.04
C LEU A 488 2.02 1.47 10.37
N THR A 489 2.01 1.80 11.66
CA THR A 489 2.51 3.09 12.15
C THR A 489 4.03 3.16 11.95
N LEU A 490 4.65 4.33 12.10
CA LEU A 490 6.11 4.41 12.00
C LEU A 490 6.82 3.67 13.15
N GLU A 491 6.21 3.64 14.33
CA GLU A 491 6.72 2.90 15.49
C GLU A 491 6.63 1.39 15.27
N GLU A 492 5.49 0.90 14.78
CA GLU A 492 5.33 -0.51 14.41
C GLU A 492 6.28 -0.90 13.27
N ALA A 493 6.50 -0.02 12.29
CA ALA A 493 7.47 -0.25 11.23
C ALA A 493 8.92 -0.33 11.76
N ALA A 494 9.26 0.43 12.79
CA ALA A 494 10.57 0.33 13.45
C ALA A 494 10.72 -1.00 14.19
N GLY A 495 9.71 -1.42 14.96
CA GLY A 495 9.71 -2.72 15.63
C GLY A 495 9.78 -3.89 14.63
N PHE A 496 9.03 -3.80 13.54
CA PHE A 496 9.10 -4.74 12.42
C PHE A 496 10.49 -4.80 11.79
N ALA A 497 11.09 -3.65 11.48
CA ALA A 497 12.45 -3.58 10.94
C ALA A 497 13.49 -4.24 11.87
N LEU A 498 13.40 -3.99 13.18
CA LEU A 498 14.27 -4.63 14.16
C LEU A 498 14.07 -6.15 14.21
N SER A 499 12.83 -6.64 14.04
CA SER A 499 12.54 -8.08 13.97
C SER A 499 13.16 -8.77 12.76
N LEU A 500 13.43 -8.02 11.69
CA LEU A 500 14.17 -8.48 10.51
C LEU A 500 15.70 -8.36 10.68
N GLY A 501 16.20 -7.85 11.81
CA GLY A 501 17.62 -7.65 12.06
C GLY A 501 18.21 -6.37 11.44
N LEU A 502 17.37 -5.44 10.98
CA LEU A 502 17.83 -4.18 10.38
C LEU A 502 18.37 -3.23 11.46
N THR A 503 19.57 -2.71 11.23
CA THR A 503 20.30 -1.83 12.16
C THR A 503 20.20 -0.34 11.81
N GLU A 504 19.95 -0.04 10.54
CA GLU A 504 19.67 1.30 10.02
C GLU A 504 18.44 1.20 9.10
N VAL A 505 17.43 2.04 9.31
CA VAL A 505 16.23 2.07 8.44
C VAL A 505 15.74 3.49 8.21
N LEU A 506 15.55 3.81 6.93
CA LEU A 506 14.95 5.04 6.44
C LEU A 506 13.56 4.74 5.86
N ASN A 507 12.55 5.49 6.30
CA ASN A 507 11.26 5.50 5.65
C ASN A 507 11.31 6.34 4.34
N LEU A 508 10.77 5.79 3.25
CA LEU A 508 10.61 6.42 1.94
C LEU A 508 9.20 7.00 1.78
N ASP A 509 8.84 7.43 0.56
CA ASP A 509 7.45 7.83 0.30
C ASP A 509 6.51 6.63 0.44
N GLY A 510 5.39 6.83 1.11
CA GLY A 510 4.48 5.76 1.53
C GLY A 510 3.07 5.91 0.95
N GLY A 511 2.11 5.26 1.60
CA GLY A 511 0.70 5.40 1.29
C GLY A 511 0.36 4.95 -0.13
N GLY A 512 -0.23 5.85 -0.93
CA GLY A 512 -0.60 5.52 -2.31
C GLY A 512 0.59 5.30 -3.25
N SER A 513 1.78 5.78 -2.88
CA SER A 513 3.00 5.65 -3.67
C SER A 513 3.73 4.32 -3.46
N SER A 514 3.40 3.59 -2.38
CA SER A 514 4.04 2.31 -2.06
C SER A 514 3.75 1.26 -3.11
N ALA A 515 4.80 0.77 -3.76
CA ALA A 515 4.73 -0.26 -4.78
C ALA A 515 6.07 -1.00 -4.88
N LEU A 516 6.02 -2.30 -5.15
CA LEU A 516 7.20 -3.13 -5.40
C LEU A 516 6.97 -4.00 -6.64
N TRP A 517 7.97 -4.02 -7.52
CA TRP A 517 7.98 -4.71 -8.80
C TRP A 517 9.02 -5.83 -8.79
N TRP A 518 8.67 -6.96 -9.42
CA TRP A 518 9.57 -8.09 -9.63
C TRP A 518 9.26 -8.79 -10.96
N LYS A 519 10.25 -8.87 -11.85
CA LYS A 519 10.29 -9.68 -13.08
C LYS A 519 8.97 -9.71 -13.88
N GLY A 520 8.45 -8.53 -14.25
CA GLY A 520 7.22 -8.47 -15.05
C GLY A 520 5.94 -8.35 -14.23
N ALA A 521 6.02 -8.40 -12.90
CA ALA A 521 4.86 -8.40 -12.02
C ALA A 521 4.95 -7.34 -10.91
N LEU A 522 3.82 -6.66 -10.68
CA LEU A 522 3.59 -5.93 -9.44
C LEU A 522 3.27 -6.95 -8.33
N VAL A 523 4.05 -6.94 -7.24
CA VAL A 523 3.89 -7.89 -6.13
C VAL A 523 3.08 -7.32 -4.96
N THR A 524 2.97 -6.00 -4.87
CA THR A 524 2.19 -5.28 -3.86
C THR A 524 0.78 -4.96 -4.34
N SER A 525 -0.11 -4.64 -3.41
CA SER A 525 -1.48 -4.17 -3.69
C SER A 525 -1.58 -2.65 -3.43
N PRO A 526 -1.62 -1.81 -4.48
CA PRO A 526 -1.75 -0.36 -4.31
C PRO A 526 -3.01 0.02 -3.51
N SER A 527 -2.84 0.86 -2.49
CA SER A 527 -3.92 1.22 -1.55
C SER A 527 -5.11 1.97 -2.18
N GLY A 528 -4.95 2.55 -3.37
CA GLY A 528 -6.02 3.21 -4.12
C GLY A 528 -6.67 2.34 -5.20
N GLY A 529 -6.37 1.03 -5.25
CA GLY A 529 -6.82 0.11 -6.30
C GLY A 529 -6.00 0.17 -7.59
N THR A 530 -5.27 1.24 -7.83
CA THR A 530 -4.33 1.41 -8.95
C THR A 530 -3.00 1.99 -8.47
N GLU A 531 -1.92 1.70 -9.19
CA GLU A 531 -0.61 2.32 -8.93
C GLU A 531 -0.70 3.84 -9.04
N ARG A 532 -0.17 4.55 -8.05
CA ARG A 532 -0.03 6.01 -8.11
C ARG A 532 1.13 6.36 -9.04
N PRO A 533 0.95 7.25 -10.02
CA PRO A 533 2.07 7.78 -10.79
C PRO A 533 3.05 8.54 -9.90
N ILE A 534 4.34 8.22 -10.03
CA ILE A 534 5.48 8.80 -9.30
C ILE A 534 6.45 9.47 -10.28
N PRO A 535 7.18 10.51 -9.86
CA PRO A 535 8.14 11.20 -10.74
C PRO A 535 9.44 10.43 -10.93
N TYR A 536 9.77 9.54 -10.00
CA TYR A 536 10.91 8.64 -10.11
C TYR A 536 10.71 7.37 -9.29
N ALA A 537 11.46 6.33 -9.68
CA ALA A 537 11.54 5.05 -9.00
C ALA A 537 13.00 4.65 -8.80
N ILE A 538 13.21 3.68 -7.90
CA ILE A 538 14.49 3.02 -7.69
C ILE A 538 14.35 1.64 -8.32
N LEU A 539 15.11 1.40 -9.39
CA LEU A 539 15.07 0.18 -10.17
C LEU A 539 16.35 -0.63 -9.98
N PHE A 540 16.23 -1.93 -10.15
CA PHE A 540 17.30 -2.90 -10.04
C PHE A 540 17.36 -3.69 -11.35
N LYS A 541 18.54 -3.74 -11.95
CA LYS A 541 18.78 -4.57 -13.14
C LYS A 541 19.48 -5.86 -12.75
N ALA A 542 19.17 -6.93 -13.49
CA ALA A 542 19.99 -8.12 -13.47
C ALA A 542 21.42 -7.71 -13.85
N GLY A 543 22.38 -8.03 -13.00
CA GLY A 543 23.77 -7.95 -13.41
C GLY A 543 23.92 -8.80 -14.68
N LEU A 544 24.38 -8.19 -15.77
CA LEU A 544 25.11 -8.94 -16.78
C LEU A 544 26.27 -9.58 -16.01
N GLY A 545 26.11 -10.83 -15.57
CA GLY A 545 27.26 -11.66 -15.30
C GLY A 545 28.11 -11.60 -16.56
N ASP A 546 29.39 -11.29 -16.40
CA ASP A 546 30.38 -11.21 -17.47
C ASP A 546 30.30 -12.46 -18.37
N PHE A 547 29.46 -12.43 -19.41
CA PHE A 547 29.68 -13.20 -20.61
C PHE A 547 30.72 -12.41 -21.39
N LEU A 548 31.98 -12.82 -21.19
CA LEU A 548 33.25 -12.32 -21.74
C LEU A 548 34.18 -11.71 -20.68
N LYS A 549 34.85 -12.58 -19.92
CA LYS A 549 36.31 -12.62 -19.86
C LYS A 549 36.81 -14.02 -19.59
#